data_AF-A0A290Q7U1-F1
#
_entry.id   AF-A0A290Q7U1-F1
#
_cell.length_a   1.000
_cell.length_b   1.000
_cell.length_c   1.000
_cell.angle_alpha   90.00
_cell.angle_beta   90.00
_cell.angle_gamma   90.00
#
_symmetry.space_group_name_H-M   'P 1'
#
loop_
_entity.id
_entity.type
_entity.pdbx_description
1 polymer ?
#
loop_
_entity_poly.entity_id
_entity_poly.type
_entity_poly.pdbx_seq_one_letter_code
_entity_poly.pdbx_strand_id
1 'polypeptide(L)'
;MMHRFIAFTFALIGAAATALAAPIFNLLPPSSAVAPGSEVRIDLVALNPLTTEAVFEAPPTIGGTLILDTRSWTLSLRAEEAPSELIAAGGFGVRTYIFTVPKDLQGRVILEVTGITGSPLHAVLDINPSAASNPGSTSSSQSLTSLIAARPAATSLLRTFAGRLGVHEPIYFIYGPDDPVGKFQFSFKYRLLNLGQVTSKIVPATLQFAYTQRSLWDMSADSSPFYDTSYMPELIFESLAPATAKTGTGLTWLGYQVALKHESNGREGFDSRSLNTAYLRTALALGNLDGWHMLVVPEVFTYLTSLEDNPELKDYRGYGQLRLILGKNEGLSLVTTLWAGKEFDHPSMQLDLTLPVRTRLLDFETYFLIQYFNGYGESLRAYELKTSTIRAGFSFVR
;
A
#
# COMPACT_ATOMS: atom_id res chain seq x y z
N MET A 1 -34.47 14.48 34.97
CA MET A 1 -34.77 13.32 34.12
C MET A 1 -33.44 12.66 33.76
N MET A 2 -33.06 11.62 34.52
CA MET A 2 -31.75 10.96 34.46
C MET A 2 -31.58 10.23 33.13
N HIS A 3 -30.59 10.60 32.32
CA HIS A 3 -30.24 9.88 31.10
C HIS A 3 -29.04 8.97 31.36
N ARG A 4 -29.28 7.69 31.10
CA ARG A 4 -28.41 6.55 31.37
C ARG A 4 -27.25 6.53 30.37
N PHE A 5 -26.02 6.55 30.86
CA PHE A 5 -24.83 6.21 30.09
C PHE A 5 -24.84 4.70 29.79
N ILE A 6 -24.92 4.33 28.51
CA ILE A 6 -24.67 2.97 28.06
C ILE A 6 -23.18 2.87 27.75
N ALA A 7 -22.43 2.25 28.67
CA ALA A 7 -21.05 1.86 28.43
C ALA A 7 -21.03 0.67 27.47
N PHE A 8 -20.47 0.84 26.28
CA PHE A 8 -20.14 -0.28 25.40
C PHE A 8 -18.87 -0.97 25.91
N THR A 9 -19.04 -2.08 26.61
CA THR A 9 -17.94 -2.99 26.96
C THR A 9 -17.67 -3.89 25.77
N PHE A 10 -16.55 -3.69 25.07
CA PHE A 10 -16.04 -4.67 24.11
C PHE A 10 -15.45 -5.86 24.88
N ALA A 11 -16.22 -6.95 24.98
CA ALA A 11 -15.71 -8.24 25.43
C ALA A 11 -14.94 -8.89 24.28
N LEU A 12 -13.62 -8.76 24.28
CA LEU A 12 -12.73 -9.51 23.39
C LEU A 12 -12.59 -10.93 23.96
N ILE A 13 -13.34 -11.88 23.41
CA ILE A 13 -13.15 -13.31 23.72
C ILE A 13 -11.85 -13.74 23.02
N GLY A 14 -10.77 -13.83 23.80
CA GLY A 14 -9.51 -14.42 23.39
C GLY A 14 -9.64 -15.94 23.30
N ALA A 15 -9.82 -16.46 22.09
CA ALA A 15 -9.49 -17.84 21.77
C ALA A 15 -8.14 -17.85 21.05
N ALA A 16 -7.05 -17.88 21.83
CA ALA A 16 -5.73 -18.17 21.31
C ALA A 16 -5.65 -19.68 21.02
N ALA A 17 -6.12 -20.08 19.84
CA ALA A 17 -5.72 -21.36 19.27
C ALA A 17 -4.29 -21.16 18.74
N THR A 18 -3.30 -21.63 19.48
CA THR A 18 -1.94 -21.81 18.94
C THR A 18 -2.00 -22.93 17.91
N ALA A 19 -2.35 -22.59 16.68
CA ALA A 19 -2.06 -23.45 15.54
C ALA A 19 -0.53 -23.57 15.49
N LEU A 20 -0.02 -24.80 15.62
CA LEU A 20 1.37 -25.09 15.26
C LEU A 20 1.53 -24.68 13.81
N ALA A 21 2.23 -23.57 13.57
CA ALA A 21 2.48 -23.10 12.22
C ALA A 21 3.29 -24.20 11.50
N ALA A 22 2.74 -24.70 10.40
CA ALA A 22 3.34 -25.74 9.57
C ALA A 22 3.81 -25.12 8.25
N PRO A 23 4.71 -25.79 7.50
CA PRO A 23 5.04 -25.36 6.16
C PRO A 23 3.79 -25.22 5.28
N ILE A 24 3.76 -24.17 4.46
CA ILE A 24 2.68 -23.89 3.52
C ILE A 24 3.07 -24.49 2.17
N PHE A 25 2.16 -25.21 1.52
CA PHE A 25 2.44 -25.88 0.25
C PHE A 25 1.67 -25.25 -0.90
N ASN A 26 2.29 -25.20 -2.08
CA ASN A 26 1.64 -24.75 -3.31
C ASN A 26 2.16 -25.54 -4.52
N LEU A 27 1.36 -25.63 -5.58
CA LEU A 27 1.75 -26.26 -6.85
C LEU A 27 2.02 -25.19 -7.92
N LEU A 28 3.13 -25.32 -8.63
CA LEU A 28 3.45 -24.50 -9.79
C LEU A 28 3.26 -25.33 -11.07
N PRO A 29 2.24 -25.05 -11.89
CA PRO A 29 2.06 -25.73 -13.17
C PRO A 29 3.13 -25.29 -14.19
N PRO A 30 3.35 -26.06 -15.26
CA PRO A 30 4.19 -25.66 -16.39
C PRO A 30 3.69 -24.34 -17.02
N SER A 31 4.63 -23.51 -17.49
CA SER A 31 4.33 -22.20 -18.07
C SER A 31 3.81 -22.23 -19.51
N SER A 32 3.69 -23.40 -20.11
CA SER A 32 3.26 -23.61 -21.49
C SER A 32 2.19 -24.69 -21.59
N ALA A 33 1.38 -24.63 -22.65
CA ALA A 33 0.41 -25.67 -22.94
C ALA A 33 1.08 -27.03 -23.13
N VAL A 34 0.38 -28.07 -22.71
CA VAL A 34 0.87 -29.44 -22.64
C VAL A 34 0.17 -30.28 -23.71
N ALA A 35 0.90 -31.18 -24.38
CA ALA A 35 0.29 -32.09 -25.34
C ALA A 35 -0.40 -33.28 -24.64
N PRO A 36 -1.58 -33.73 -25.11
CA PRO A 36 -2.17 -34.99 -24.64
C PRO A 36 -1.20 -36.17 -24.79
N GLY A 37 -1.11 -37.03 -23.79
CA GLY A 37 -0.18 -38.17 -23.79
C GLY A 37 1.29 -37.84 -23.47
N SER A 38 1.63 -36.56 -23.24
CA SER A 38 2.99 -36.16 -22.82
C SER A 38 3.20 -36.29 -21.32
N GLU A 39 4.46 -36.40 -20.93
CA GLU A 39 4.88 -36.31 -19.52
C GLU A 39 4.97 -34.84 -19.11
N VAL A 40 4.36 -34.52 -17.98
CA VAL A 40 4.30 -33.18 -17.40
C VAL A 40 5.09 -33.14 -16.12
N ARG A 41 5.88 -32.09 -15.96
CA ARG A 41 6.52 -31.70 -14.70
C ARG A 41 5.66 -30.68 -13.97
N ILE A 42 5.48 -30.87 -12.67
CA ILE A 42 4.85 -29.92 -11.75
C ILE A 42 5.70 -29.78 -10.50
N ASP A 43 5.88 -28.55 -10.04
CA ASP A 43 6.70 -28.28 -8.85
C ASP A 43 5.82 -28.11 -7.61
N LEU A 44 6.07 -28.92 -6.59
CA LEU A 44 5.56 -28.74 -5.24
C LEU A 44 6.51 -27.80 -4.48
N VAL A 45 6.01 -26.64 -4.10
CA VAL A 45 6.76 -25.64 -3.33
C VAL A 45 6.32 -25.71 -1.88
N ALA A 46 7.27 -25.95 -0.98
CA ALA A 46 7.08 -25.88 0.47
C ALA A 46 7.71 -24.57 0.99
N LEU A 47 6.91 -23.71 1.61
CA LEU A 47 7.34 -22.48 2.26
C LEU A 47 7.41 -22.71 3.77
N ASN A 48 8.53 -22.36 4.39
CA ASN A 48 8.67 -22.39 5.84
C ASN A 48 8.43 -20.97 6.41
N PRO A 49 7.22 -20.63 6.92
CA PRO A 49 6.95 -19.33 7.50
C PRO A 49 7.52 -19.18 8.93
N LEU A 50 8.14 -20.22 9.49
CA LEU A 50 8.63 -20.23 10.86
C LEU A 50 9.93 -19.44 11.01
N THR A 51 10.23 -19.10 12.27
CA THR A 51 11.50 -18.50 12.69
C THR A 51 12.60 -19.55 12.93
N THR A 52 12.29 -20.83 12.75
CA THR A 52 13.21 -21.97 12.89
C THR A 52 13.22 -22.80 11.62
N GLU A 53 14.24 -23.61 11.41
CA GLU A 53 14.28 -24.56 10.30
C GLU A 53 13.13 -25.56 10.41
N ALA A 54 12.62 -26.00 9.26
CA ALA A 54 11.58 -27.01 9.16
C ALA A 54 12.01 -28.10 8.19
N VAL A 55 11.73 -29.35 8.56
CA VAL A 55 11.95 -30.49 7.66
C VAL A 55 10.80 -30.56 6.67
N PHE A 56 11.13 -30.61 5.39
CA PHE A 56 10.21 -30.88 4.32
C PHE A 56 10.36 -32.33 3.86
N GLU A 57 9.37 -33.15 4.25
CA GLU A 57 9.22 -34.52 3.77
C GLU A 57 8.22 -34.54 2.62
N ALA A 58 8.72 -34.60 1.38
CA ALA A 58 7.89 -34.79 0.21
C ALA A 58 7.73 -36.30 -0.05
N PRO A 59 6.49 -36.83 -0.11
CA PRO A 59 6.28 -38.24 -0.41
C PRO A 59 6.84 -38.61 -1.78
N PRO A 60 7.44 -39.79 -1.97
CA PRO A 60 7.99 -40.21 -3.27
C PRO A 60 6.91 -40.30 -4.36
N THR A 61 5.66 -40.52 -3.95
CA THR A 61 4.48 -40.51 -4.80
C THR A 61 3.34 -39.78 -4.11
N ILE A 62 2.61 -38.96 -4.86
CA ILE A 62 1.44 -38.20 -4.40
C ILE A 62 0.23 -38.52 -5.29
N GLY A 63 -0.96 -38.55 -4.70
CA GLY A 63 -2.20 -38.78 -5.43
C GLY A 63 -2.70 -37.50 -6.09
N GLY A 64 -3.08 -37.59 -7.35
CA GLY A 64 -3.65 -36.50 -8.12
C GLY A 64 -4.95 -36.88 -8.83
N THR A 65 -5.81 -35.90 -9.05
CA THR A 65 -7.01 -36.02 -9.87
C THR A 65 -7.05 -34.85 -10.85
N LEU A 66 -7.10 -35.15 -12.15
CA LEU A 66 -7.41 -34.16 -13.18
C LEU A 66 -8.92 -34.03 -13.30
N ILE A 67 -9.45 -32.81 -13.24
CA ILE A 67 -10.87 -32.49 -13.25
C ILE A 67 -11.16 -31.56 -14.43
N LEU A 68 -12.05 -31.99 -15.32
CA LEU A 68 -12.59 -31.21 -16.43
C LEU A 68 -14.11 -31.36 -16.42
N ASP A 69 -14.81 -30.27 -16.08
CA ASP A 69 -16.26 -30.23 -15.91
C ASP A 69 -16.79 -31.33 -14.97
N THR A 70 -17.37 -32.40 -15.53
CA THR A 70 -17.94 -33.55 -14.80
C THR A 70 -17.10 -34.81 -14.88
N ARG A 71 -15.98 -34.77 -15.62
CA ARG A 71 -15.07 -35.90 -15.81
C ARG A 71 -13.84 -35.75 -14.93
N SER A 72 -13.38 -36.85 -14.36
CA SER A 72 -12.20 -36.89 -13.51
C SER A 72 -11.29 -38.07 -13.87
N TRP A 73 -9.98 -37.85 -13.87
CA TRP A 73 -8.96 -38.87 -14.08
C TRP A 73 -8.03 -38.90 -12.89
N THR A 74 -8.01 -40.01 -12.16
CA THR A 74 -7.05 -40.22 -11.07
C THR A 74 -5.70 -40.63 -11.64
N LEU A 75 -4.63 -40.05 -11.10
CA LEU A 75 -3.26 -40.32 -11.50
C LEU A 75 -2.32 -40.27 -10.30
N SER A 76 -1.19 -40.95 -10.40
CA SER A 76 -0.13 -40.87 -9.40
C SER A 76 0.99 -40.00 -9.96
N LEU A 77 1.40 -38.98 -9.22
CA LEU A 77 2.57 -38.20 -9.56
C LEU A 77 3.79 -38.77 -8.83
N ARG A 78 4.92 -38.88 -9.51
CA ARG A 78 6.17 -39.44 -8.98
C ARG A 78 7.23 -38.35 -8.87
N ALA A 79 7.95 -38.27 -7.75
CA ALA A 79 9.05 -37.32 -7.60
C ALA A 79 10.24 -37.68 -8.51
N GLU A 80 10.88 -36.67 -9.12
CA GLU A 80 12.10 -36.88 -9.94
C GLU A 80 13.34 -37.19 -9.06
N GLU A 81 13.43 -36.65 -7.84
CA GLU A 81 14.55 -36.84 -6.90
C GLU A 81 14.06 -37.09 -5.45
N ALA A 82 14.85 -37.80 -4.63
CA ALA A 82 14.65 -37.95 -3.18
C ALA A 82 15.95 -37.60 -2.44
N PRO A 83 15.94 -36.63 -1.49
CA PRO A 83 15.44 -36.87 -0.12
C PRO A 83 14.66 -35.69 0.50
N SER A 84 14.37 -35.77 1.80
CA SER A 84 13.86 -34.68 2.66
C SER A 84 14.78 -33.46 2.66
N GLU A 85 14.24 -32.25 2.59
CA GLU A 85 15.01 -30.99 2.67
C GLU A 85 14.87 -30.34 4.04
N LEU A 86 15.95 -29.79 4.57
CA LEU A 86 15.87 -28.80 5.64
C LEU A 86 15.63 -27.43 5.01
N ILE A 87 14.48 -26.83 5.28
CA ILE A 87 14.14 -25.49 4.82
C ILE A 87 14.44 -24.52 5.96
N ALA A 88 15.36 -23.59 5.72
CA ALA A 88 15.68 -22.53 6.67
C ALA A 88 14.44 -21.69 7.04
N ALA A 89 14.50 -20.99 8.18
CA ALA A 89 13.47 -20.04 8.59
C ALA A 89 13.19 -18.99 7.48
N GLY A 90 11.93 -18.81 7.09
CA GLY A 90 11.53 -17.94 5.98
C GLY A 90 11.95 -18.42 4.59
N GLY A 91 12.53 -19.62 4.48
CA GLY A 91 12.99 -20.24 3.24
C GLY A 91 11.90 -21.01 2.51
N PHE A 92 12.26 -21.57 1.35
CA PHE A 92 11.39 -22.49 0.60
C PHE A 92 12.21 -23.64 0.00
N GLY A 93 11.57 -24.79 -0.15
CA GLY A 93 12.09 -25.97 -0.85
C GLY A 93 11.17 -26.32 -2.02
N VAL A 94 11.74 -26.90 -3.08
CA VAL A 94 11.01 -27.25 -4.31
C VAL A 94 11.20 -28.73 -4.62
N ARG A 95 10.11 -29.43 -4.96
CA ARG A 95 10.14 -30.82 -5.39
C ARG A 95 9.36 -31.00 -6.69
N THR A 96 10.05 -31.47 -7.72
CA THR A 96 9.44 -31.72 -9.02
C THR A 96 8.80 -33.10 -9.04
N TYR A 97 7.53 -33.15 -9.41
CA TYR A 97 6.77 -34.35 -9.66
C TYR A 97 6.44 -34.47 -11.14
N ILE A 98 6.47 -35.70 -11.65
CA ILE A 98 6.13 -36.04 -13.02
C ILE A 98 4.88 -36.91 -13.08
N PHE A 99 4.07 -36.70 -14.12
CA PHE A 99 2.95 -37.56 -14.46
C PHE A 99 2.63 -37.51 -15.96
N THR A 100 1.91 -38.51 -16.46
CA THR A 100 1.49 -38.56 -17.86
C THR A 100 0.04 -38.08 -18.01
N VAL A 101 -0.19 -37.18 -18.98
CA VAL A 101 -1.54 -36.69 -19.29
C VAL A 101 -2.30 -37.73 -20.11
N PRO A 102 -3.57 -38.05 -19.78
CA PRO A 102 -4.40 -38.92 -20.60
C PRO A 102 -4.51 -38.44 -22.06
N LYS A 103 -4.47 -39.35 -23.04
CA LYS A 103 -4.44 -39.01 -24.48
C LYS A 103 -5.74 -38.39 -24.98
N ASP A 104 -6.85 -38.66 -24.30
CA ASP A 104 -8.19 -38.20 -24.58
C ASP A 104 -8.54 -36.86 -23.91
N LEU A 105 -7.64 -36.33 -23.08
CA LEU A 105 -7.86 -35.10 -22.32
C LEU A 105 -7.43 -33.87 -23.12
N GLN A 106 -8.32 -32.88 -23.23
CA GLN A 106 -8.06 -31.61 -23.91
C GLN A 106 -8.80 -30.47 -23.21
N GLY A 107 -8.25 -29.26 -23.30
CA GLY A 107 -8.82 -28.06 -22.70
C GLY A 107 -8.16 -27.69 -21.37
N ARG A 108 -8.80 -26.76 -20.65
CA ARG A 108 -8.31 -26.21 -19.38
C ARG A 108 -8.76 -27.10 -18.22
N VAL A 109 -7.81 -27.79 -17.59
CA VAL A 109 -8.07 -28.82 -16.57
C VAL A 109 -7.50 -28.40 -15.22
N ILE A 110 -8.20 -28.74 -14.14
CA ILE A 110 -7.71 -28.54 -12.78
C ILE A 110 -7.04 -29.84 -12.31
N LEU A 111 -5.77 -29.77 -11.94
CA LEU A 111 -5.11 -30.82 -11.18
C LEU A 111 -5.34 -30.56 -9.70
N GLU A 112 -5.99 -31.50 -9.03
CA GLU A 112 -6.14 -31.56 -7.58
C GLU A 112 -5.16 -32.59 -7.01
N VAL A 113 -4.33 -32.22 -6.05
CA VAL A 113 -3.38 -33.10 -5.38
C VAL A 113 -3.77 -33.25 -3.92
N THR A 114 -3.81 -34.49 -3.44
CA THR A 114 -4.13 -34.84 -2.06
C THR A 114 -3.00 -35.64 -1.42
N GLY A 115 -2.94 -35.65 -0.08
CA GLY A 115 -1.96 -36.43 0.69
C GLY A 115 -0.67 -35.69 1.07
N ILE A 116 -0.58 -34.38 0.83
CA ILE A 116 0.54 -33.52 1.27
C ILE A 116 0.14 -32.68 2.48
N THR A 117 -1.06 -32.10 2.47
CA THR A 117 -1.60 -31.29 3.57
C THR A 117 -2.99 -31.80 3.98
N GLY A 118 -3.56 -31.22 5.05
CA GLY A 118 -4.95 -31.48 5.42
C GLY A 118 -5.99 -30.99 4.40
N SER A 119 -5.58 -30.15 3.44
CA SER A 119 -6.41 -29.64 2.35
C SER A 119 -5.83 -30.01 0.97
N PRO A 120 -6.67 -30.18 -0.06
CA PRO A 120 -6.20 -30.41 -1.43
C PRO A 120 -5.48 -29.17 -1.98
N LEU A 121 -4.44 -29.40 -2.79
CA LEU A 121 -3.74 -28.37 -3.56
C LEU A 121 -4.25 -28.38 -5.00
N HIS A 122 -4.38 -27.21 -5.62
CA HIS A 122 -4.90 -27.08 -6.98
C HIS A 122 -3.91 -26.40 -7.91
N ALA A 123 -3.79 -26.89 -9.14
CA ALA A 123 -3.08 -26.24 -10.24
C ALA A 123 -3.93 -26.28 -11.51
N VAL A 124 -3.75 -25.30 -12.40
CA VAL A 124 -4.48 -25.24 -13.67
C VAL A 124 -3.53 -25.56 -14.81
N LEU A 125 -3.94 -26.50 -15.67
CA LEU A 125 -3.19 -26.97 -16.82
C LEU A 125 -3.97 -26.65 -18.09
N ASP A 126 -3.27 -26.19 -19.13
CA ASP A 126 -3.83 -26.04 -20.47
C ASP A 126 -3.34 -27.19 -21.36
N ILE A 127 -4.25 -28.08 -21.75
CA ILE A 127 -3.92 -29.28 -22.52
C ILE A 127 -4.39 -29.09 -23.97
N ASN A 128 -3.42 -28.95 -24.87
CA ASN A 128 -3.66 -28.58 -26.26
C ASN A 128 -2.87 -29.50 -27.23
N PRO A 129 -3.53 -30.17 -28.19
CA PRO A 129 -2.86 -31.03 -29.17
C PRO A 129 -1.84 -30.31 -30.06
N SER A 130 -1.98 -28.99 -30.25
CA SER A 130 -1.03 -28.17 -31.03
C SER A 130 0.32 -27.97 -30.33
N ALA A 131 0.46 -28.34 -29.05
CA ALA A 131 1.74 -28.29 -28.35
C ALA A 131 2.74 -29.35 -28.85
N ALA A 132 2.28 -30.41 -29.54
CA ALA A 132 3.12 -31.48 -30.06
C ALA A 132 3.86 -31.14 -31.37
N SER A 133 3.52 -30.04 -32.05
CA SER A 133 3.99 -29.74 -33.41
C SER A 133 5.28 -28.91 -33.50
N ASN A 134 6.03 -28.74 -32.40
CA ASN A 134 7.37 -28.14 -32.40
C ASN A 134 8.44 -29.17 -31.95
N PRO A 135 8.94 -30.05 -32.84
CA PRO A 135 9.99 -31.03 -32.50
C PRO A 135 11.40 -30.42 -32.37
N GLY A 136 11.51 -29.10 -32.19
CA GLY A 136 12.78 -28.35 -32.25
C GLY A 136 13.19 -27.61 -30.98
N SER A 137 12.35 -27.53 -29.95
CA SER A 137 12.77 -26.99 -28.65
C SER A 137 13.22 -28.13 -27.77
N THR A 138 14.44 -28.62 -28.00
CA THR A 138 15.24 -29.18 -26.91
C THR A 138 15.23 -28.11 -25.82
N SER A 139 14.40 -28.28 -24.80
CA SER A 139 14.48 -27.48 -23.59
C SER A 139 15.86 -27.73 -23.02
N SER A 140 16.81 -26.89 -23.39
CA SER A 140 18.01 -26.69 -22.63
C SER A 140 17.53 -26.29 -21.24
N SER A 141 17.55 -27.26 -20.33
CA SER A 141 17.57 -26.98 -18.91
C SER A 141 18.81 -26.13 -18.67
N GLN A 142 18.68 -24.82 -18.83
CA GLN A 142 19.56 -23.93 -18.10
C GLN A 142 19.34 -24.32 -16.64
N SER A 143 20.36 -24.91 -16.02
CA SER A 143 20.29 -25.29 -14.63
C SER A 143 19.87 -24.06 -13.84
N LEU A 144 18.70 -24.12 -13.19
CA LEU A 144 18.21 -23.06 -12.31
C LEU A 144 19.24 -22.71 -11.22
N THR A 145 20.23 -23.56 -10.99
CA THR A 145 21.40 -23.31 -10.14
C THR A 145 22.14 -22.01 -10.46
N SER A 146 22.05 -21.44 -11.68
CA SER A 146 22.64 -20.13 -12.00
C SER A 146 21.67 -18.94 -11.88
N LEU A 147 20.38 -19.19 -11.63
CA LEU A 147 19.37 -18.19 -11.26
C LEU A 147 19.11 -18.16 -9.73
N ILE A 148 19.65 -19.13 -9.00
CA ILE A 148 19.49 -19.27 -7.55
C ILE A 148 20.60 -18.49 -6.80
N ALA A 149 20.50 -17.17 -6.87
CA ALA A 149 20.33 -16.43 -5.62
C ALA A 149 18.83 -16.20 -5.47
N ALA A 150 18.07 -17.30 -5.31
CA ALA A 150 16.62 -17.30 -5.36
C ALA A 150 16.08 -16.64 -4.10
N ARG A 151 15.97 -15.32 -4.15
CA ARG A 151 15.16 -14.54 -3.22
C ARG A 151 13.70 -14.93 -3.49
N PRO A 152 12.91 -15.37 -2.48
CA PRO A 152 11.65 -16.06 -2.71
C PRO A 152 10.66 -15.22 -3.53
N ALA A 153 9.90 -15.82 -4.45
CA ALA A 153 8.90 -15.13 -5.27
C ALA A 153 7.75 -14.51 -4.47
N ALA A 154 7.42 -15.03 -3.27
CA ALA A 154 6.56 -14.34 -2.31
C ALA A 154 7.19 -13.01 -1.85
N THR A 155 8.51 -12.99 -1.66
CA THR A 155 9.29 -11.77 -1.42
C THR A 155 9.48 -10.92 -2.68
N SER A 156 9.17 -11.42 -3.88
CA SER A 156 9.22 -10.64 -5.12
C SER A 156 7.88 -9.96 -5.42
N LEU A 157 6.74 -10.62 -5.17
CA LEU A 157 5.41 -10.00 -5.24
C LEU A 157 5.16 -9.03 -4.08
N LEU A 158 5.49 -9.42 -2.85
CA LEU A 158 5.49 -8.51 -1.70
C LEU A 158 6.51 -7.38 -1.90
N ARG A 159 7.69 -7.58 -2.52
CA ARG A 159 8.57 -6.45 -2.89
C ARG A 159 8.02 -5.58 -4.00
N THR A 160 7.40 -6.18 -5.01
CA THR A 160 6.96 -5.45 -6.21
C THR A 160 5.86 -4.48 -5.82
N PHE A 161 4.93 -4.89 -4.95
CA PHE A 161 3.89 -3.99 -4.42
C PHE A 161 4.35 -3.21 -3.18
N ALA A 162 4.88 -3.86 -2.13
CA ALA A 162 5.22 -3.17 -0.88
C ALA A 162 6.45 -2.25 -0.99
N GLY A 163 7.36 -2.50 -1.94
CA GLY A 163 8.48 -1.58 -2.19
C GLY A 163 8.10 -0.37 -3.03
N ARG A 164 6.95 -0.41 -3.72
CA ARG A 164 6.41 0.68 -4.54
C ARG A 164 5.34 1.48 -3.82
N LEU A 165 4.59 0.85 -2.94
CA LEU A 165 3.64 1.49 -2.04
C LEU A 165 4.40 2.23 -0.93
N GLY A 166 3.99 3.45 -0.64
CA GLY A 166 4.55 4.26 0.42
C GLY A 166 3.53 5.25 0.96
N VAL A 167 3.95 5.98 1.98
CA VAL A 167 3.17 7.06 2.58
C VAL A 167 3.29 8.35 1.74
N HIS A 168 2.24 9.17 1.72
CA HIS A 168 2.22 10.44 0.99
C HIS A 168 1.84 11.62 1.89
N GLU A 169 0.61 11.62 2.41
CA GLU A 169 0.15 12.57 3.44
C GLU A 169 -0.17 11.81 4.75
N PRO A 170 -0.36 12.52 5.88
CA PRO A 170 -0.68 11.89 7.16
C PRO A 170 -1.92 11.00 7.11
N ILE A 171 -1.92 9.93 7.90
CA ILE A 171 -3.06 9.01 8.08
C ILE A 171 -3.50 9.10 9.52
N TYR A 172 -4.73 9.54 9.77
CA TYR A 172 -5.21 9.79 11.12
C TYR A 172 -6.73 9.68 11.24
N PHE A 173 -7.19 9.52 12.47
CA PHE A 173 -8.57 9.68 12.89
C PHE A 173 -8.60 10.51 14.17
N ILE A 174 -9.32 11.63 14.14
CA ILE A 174 -9.41 12.58 15.25
C ILE A 174 -10.86 13.02 15.45
N TYR A 175 -11.20 13.39 16.68
CA TYR A 175 -12.52 13.90 17.05
C TYR A 175 -12.39 15.13 17.95
N GLY A 176 -13.40 16.00 17.94
CA GLY A 176 -13.43 17.22 18.75
C GLY A 176 -14.84 17.61 19.17
N PRO A 177 -14.98 18.74 19.88
CA PRO A 177 -16.26 19.19 20.42
C PRO A 177 -17.12 19.95 19.41
N ASP A 178 -16.53 20.51 18.35
CA ASP A 178 -17.25 21.34 17.37
C ASP A 178 -17.61 20.52 16.12
N ASP A 179 -18.82 20.73 15.59
CA ASP A 179 -19.26 20.10 14.35
C ASP A 179 -18.49 20.61 13.11
N PRO A 180 -18.13 19.75 12.16
CA PRO A 180 -18.27 18.27 12.20
C PRO A 180 -17.30 17.66 13.23
N VAL A 181 -17.82 16.87 14.18
CA VAL A 181 -17.01 16.39 15.32
C VAL A 181 -15.86 15.48 14.91
N GLY A 182 -16.00 14.68 13.84
CA GLY A 182 -14.99 13.75 13.38
C GLY A 182 -14.21 14.25 12.16
N LYS A 183 -12.92 13.92 12.09
CA LYS A 183 -12.10 14.12 10.89
C LYS A 183 -11.14 12.94 10.73
N PHE A 184 -11.05 12.40 9.53
CA PHE A 184 -10.05 11.38 9.22
C PHE A 184 -9.47 11.56 7.84
N GLN A 185 -8.25 11.04 7.67
CA GLN A 185 -7.54 11.06 6.41
C GLN A 185 -6.85 9.73 6.16
N PHE A 186 -6.96 9.26 4.93
CA PHE A 186 -6.21 8.13 4.40
C PHE A 186 -5.38 8.62 3.21
N SER A 187 -4.14 8.17 3.10
CA SER A 187 -3.26 8.58 2.02
C SER A 187 -2.21 7.53 1.70
N PHE A 188 -1.92 7.34 0.42
CA PHE A 188 -0.80 6.51 -0.04
C PHE A 188 -0.23 7.06 -1.34
N LYS A 189 0.98 6.62 -1.67
CA LYS A 189 1.57 6.75 -3.00
C LYS A 189 2.09 5.42 -3.50
N TYR A 190 2.06 5.25 -4.81
CA TYR A 190 2.51 4.08 -5.52
C TYR A 190 3.47 4.51 -6.64
N ARG A 191 4.70 4.03 -6.56
CA ARG A 191 5.75 4.34 -7.54
C ARG A 191 5.55 3.57 -8.84
N LEU A 192 5.18 4.29 -9.89
CA LEU A 192 4.92 3.76 -11.23
C LEU A 192 6.23 3.47 -11.96
N LEU A 193 7.11 4.49 -12.06
CA LEU A 193 8.37 4.41 -12.80
C LEU A 193 9.53 4.94 -11.97
N ASN A 194 10.69 4.31 -12.15
CA ASN A 194 11.98 4.87 -11.78
C ASN A 194 12.58 5.47 -13.05
N LEU A 195 12.72 6.79 -13.09
CA LEU A 195 13.22 7.51 -14.28
C LEU A 195 14.76 7.65 -14.26
N GLY A 196 15.40 7.14 -13.20
CA GLY A 196 16.85 7.03 -13.04
C GLY A 196 17.41 7.99 -11.98
N GLN A 197 18.48 7.58 -11.31
CA GLN A 197 19.33 8.52 -10.57
C GLN A 197 20.37 9.05 -11.55
N VAL A 198 20.04 10.13 -12.25
CA VAL A 198 21.08 10.95 -12.83
C VAL A 198 21.65 11.76 -11.66
N THR A 199 22.97 11.89 -11.61
CA THR A 199 23.79 12.65 -10.64
C THR A 199 23.37 14.12 -10.39
N SER A 200 22.25 14.57 -10.95
CA SER A 200 21.66 15.90 -10.83
C SER A 200 20.32 15.84 -10.11
N LYS A 201 20.17 16.63 -9.03
CA LYS A 201 18.91 16.84 -8.29
C LYS A 201 17.81 17.56 -9.11
N ILE A 202 18.04 17.85 -10.40
CA ILE A 202 17.17 18.66 -11.26
C ILE A 202 16.23 17.79 -12.13
N VAL A 203 16.58 16.51 -12.37
CA VAL A 203 15.73 15.60 -13.15
C VAL A 203 14.85 14.79 -12.18
N PRO A 204 13.54 14.59 -12.48
CA PRO A 204 12.68 13.75 -11.66
C PRO A 204 13.24 12.33 -11.55
N ALA A 205 13.39 11.84 -10.32
CA ALA A 205 13.89 10.50 -10.08
C ALA A 205 12.80 9.44 -10.27
N THR A 206 11.55 9.79 -10.00
CA THR A 206 10.42 8.86 -10.04
C THR A 206 9.14 9.51 -10.57
N LEU A 207 8.28 8.66 -11.15
CA LEU A 207 6.87 8.97 -11.42
C LEU A 207 6.02 8.13 -10.47
N GLN A 208 5.06 8.77 -9.79
CA GLN A 208 4.24 8.13 -8.77
C GLN A 208 2.77 8.53 -8.94
N PHE A 209 1.87 7.61 -8.62
CA PHE A 209 0.46 7.91 -8.39
C PHE A 209 0.26 8.05 -6.89
N ALA A 210 -0.41 9.11 -6.44
CA ALA A 210 -0.83 9.21 -5.05
C ALA A 210 -2.33 9.39 -4.95
N TYR A 211 -2.87 9.04 -3.80
CA TYR A 211 -4.27 9.21 -3.49
C TYR A 211 -4.41 9.60 -2.03
N THR A 212 -5.09 10.71 -1.79
CA THR A 212 -5.49 11.15 -0.46
C THR A 212 -7.01 11.26 -0.42
N GLN A 213 -7.62 10.79 0.66
CA GLN A 213 -9.03 10.99 0.94
C GLN A 213 -9.17 11.58 2.34
N ARG A 214 -9.92 12.67 2.46
CA ARG A 214 -10.19 13.34 3.72
C ARG A 214 -11.68 13.47 3.92
N SER A 215 -12.19 13.06 5.09
CA SER A 215 -13.61 13.20 5.41
C SER A 215 -13.81 13.94 6.72
N LEU A 216 -14.80 14.83 6.72
CA LEU A 216 -15.37 15.46 7.90
C LEU A 216 -16.68 14.75 8.23
N TRP A 217 -16.79 14.22 9.44
CA TRP A 217 -17.89 13.38 9.87
C TRP A 217 -18.70 14.10 10.94
N ASP A 218 -19.94 14.43 10.58
CA ASP A 218 -20.90 14.99 11.53
C ASP A 218 -21.59 13.84 12.28
N MET A 219 -20.88 13.30 13.27
CA MET A 219 -21.39 12.18 14.07
C MET A 219 -22.48 12.61 15.06
N SER A 220 -22.59 13.91 15.34
CA SER A 220 -23.54 14.47 16.30
C SER A 220 -24.92 14.69 15.67
N ALA A 221 -24.99 14.90 14.35
CA ALA A 221 -26.24 15.04 13.60
C ALA A 221 -27.05 13.73 13.50
N ASP A 222 -28.34 13.87 13.15
CA ASP A 222 -29.25 12.74 12.97
C ASP A 222 -28.74 11.77 11.88
N SER A 223 -28.71 10.48 12.21
CA SER A 223 -28.10 9.41 11.40
C SER A 223 -26.60 9.55 11.13
N SER A 224 -25.90 10.45 11.82
CA SER A 224 -24.44 10.63 11.78
C SER A 224 -23.84 10.68 10.36
N PRO A 225 -24.28 11.60 9.47
CA PRO A 225 -23.83 11.66 8.09
C PRO A 225 -22.41 12.22 7.94
N PHE A 226 -21.74 11.89 6.84
CA PHE A 226 -20.55 12.64 6.43
C PHE A 226 -20.94 14.04 5.97
N TYR A 227 -20.31 15.06 6.59
CA TYR A 227 -20.50 16.45 6.21
C TYR A 227 -19.91 16.74 4.83
N ASP A 228 -18.67 16.26 4.62
CA ASP A 228 -17.92 16.39 3.37
C ASP A 228 -16.83 15.31 3.27
N THR A 229 -16.53 14.88 2.05
CA THR A 229 -15.44 13.95 1.75
C THR A 229 -14.73 14.42 0.49
N SER A 230 -13.43 14.73 0.57
CA SER A 230 -12.61 15.12 -0.56
C SER A 230 -11.76 13.94 -1.06
N TYR A 231 -11.81 13.69 -2.37
CA TYR A 231 -11.06 12.67 -3.11
C TYR A 231 -9.94 13.36 -3.89
N MET A 232 -8.67 13.03 -3.61
CA MET A 232 -7.50 13.73 -4.14
C MET A 232 -6.50 12.77 -4.80
N PRO A 233 -6.74 12.31 -6.03
CA PRO A 233 -5.72 11.59 -6.80
C PRO A 233 -4.69 12.57 -7.39
N GLU A 234 -3.43 12.12 -7.43
CA GLU A 234 -2.29 12.90 -7.90
C GLU A 234 -1.36 12.07 -8.79
N LEU A 235 -0.81 12.70 -9.83
CA LEU A 235 0.31 12.16 -10.59
C LEU A 235 1.55 13.02 -10.33
N ILE A 236 2.57 12.41 -9.74
CA ILE A 236 3.69 13.08 -9.10
C ILE A 236 5.00 12.73 -9.78
N PHE A 237 5.74 13.74 -10.20
CA PHE A 237 7.15 13.67 -10.56
C PHE A 237 7.97 14.18 -9.37
N GLU A 238 8.75 13.30 -8.73
CA GLU A 238 9.54 13.71 -7.56
C GLU A 238 11.03 13.38 -7.69
N SER A 239 11.84 14.28 -7.13
CA SER A 239 13.26 14.11 -6.88
C SER A 239 13.55 14.66 -5.49
N LEU A 240 13.08 13.94 -4.47
CA LEU A 240 13.42 14.18 -3.07
C LEU A 240 14.61 13.30 -2.71
N ALA A 241 15.73 13.91 -2.36
CA ALA A 241 16.91 13.21 -1.90
C ALA A 241 16.68 12.78 -0.43
N PRO A 242 16.77 11.48 -0.09
CA PRO A 242 17.03 11.11 1.29
C PRO A 242 18.38 11.75 1.62
N ALA A 243 18.42 12.62 2.63
CA ALA A 243 19.56 13.48 2.90
C ALA A 243 20.85 12.65 3.04
N THR A 244 21.68 12.63 2.00
CA THR A 244 23.02 12.07 2.07
C THR A 244 23.90 13.08 2.79
N ALA A 245 23.94 12.92 4.11
CA ALA A 245 25.05 13.20 5.01
C ALA A 245 26.06 14.27 4.54
N LYS A 246 25.62 15.53 4.50
CA LYS A 246 26.46 16.68 4.88
C LYS A 246 25.61 17.64 5.70
N THR A 247 25.26 17.19 6.91
CA THR A 247 24.64 18.01 7.96
C THR A 247 25.67 19.04 8.46
N GLY A 248 25.78 20.15 7.75
CA GLY A 248 26.26 21.41 8.35
C GLY A 248 25.13 22.07 9.15
N THR A 249 25.43 23.12 9.92
CA THR A 249 24.44 23.96 10.60
C THR A 249 23.61 24.86 9.65
N GLY A 250 23.72 24.65 8.34
CA GLY A 250 23.14 25.49 7.29
C GLY A 250 21.86 24.93 6.66
N LEU A 251 21.32 25.70 5.72
CA LEU A 251 20.15 25.36 4.91
C LEU A 251 20.48 24.24 3.91
N THR A 252 19.76 23.12 3.96
CA THR A 252 19.92 21.99 3.06
C THR A 252 18.70 21.83 2.17
N TRP A 253 18.88 21.91 0.85
CA TRP A 253 17.80 21.61 -0.09
C TRP A 253 17.65 20.10 -0.30
N LEU A 254 16.46 19.59 0.04
CA LEU A 254 16.11 18.18 -0.01
C LEU A 254 15.54 17.76 -1.36
N GLY A 255 15.19 18.71 -2.23
CA GLY A 255 14.67 18.41 -3.56
C GLY A 255 13.28 18.99 -3.79
N TYR A 256 12.58 18.45 -4.79
CA TYR A 256 11.29 18.96 -5.21
C TYR A 256 10.32 17.87 -5.67
N GLN A 257 9.06 18.26 -5.78
CA GLN A 257 7.93 17.48 -6.26
C GLN A 257 7.10 18.37 -7.18
N VAL A 258 6.83 17.92 -8.39
CA VAL A 258 5.85 18.53 -9.31
C VAL A 258 4.73 17.55 -9.52
N ALA A 259 3.48 17.99 -9.43
CA ALA A 259 2.36 17.09 -9.65
C ALA A 259 1.17 17.74 -10.33
N LEU A 260 0.37 16.88 -10.96
CA LEU A 260 -1.00 17.17 -11.34
C LEU A 260 -1.92 16.55 -10.29
N LYS A 261 -2.81 17.34 -9.71
CA LYS A 261 -3.73 16.95 -8.65
C LYS A 261 -5.15 17.28 -9.06
N HIS A 262 -6.04 16.30 -8.94
CA HIS A 262 -7.47 16.53 -8.94
C HIS A 262 -7.96 16.53 -7.48
N GLU A 263 -8.94 17.36 -7.17
CA GLU A 263 -9.65 17.30 -5.90
C GLU A 263 -11.14 17.51 -6.17
N SER A 264 -11.99 16.62 -5.66
CA SER A 264 -13.44 16.78 -5.73
C SER A 264 -14.12 16.21 -4.48
N ASN A 265 -15.35 16.63 -4.21
CA ASN A 265 -16.13 16.11 -3.09
C ASN A 265 -17.05 14.94 -3.45
N GLY A 266 -17.07 14.52 -4.73
CA GLY A 266 -17.91 13.42 -5.22
C GLY A 266 -19.42 13.67 -5.12
N ARG A 267 -19.85 14.93 -5.00
CA ARG A 267 -21.27 15.32 -4.99
C ARG A 267 -21.72 15.75 -6.40
N GLU A 268 -23.02 15.93 -6.56
CA GLU A 268 -23.65 16.40 -7.80
C GLU A 268 -24.38 17.73 -7.59
N GLY A 269 -24.72 18.41 -8.69
CA GLY A 269 -25.51 19.63 -8.68
C GLY A 269 -24.86 20.76 -7.86
N PHE A 270 -25.68 21.49 -7.10
CA PHE A 270 -25.23 22.66 -6.33
C PHE A 270 -24.23 22.36 -5.21
N ASP A 271 -24.19 21.12 -4.71
CA ASP A 271 -23.22 20.66 -3.72
C ASP A 271 -21.90 20.18 -4.36
N SER A 272 -21.83 20.04 -5.69
CA SER A 272 -20.62 19.63 -6.41
C SER A 272 -19.51 20.66 -6.20
N ARG A 273 -18.31 20.19 -5.84
CA ARG A 273 -17.10 21.00 -5.80
C ARG A 273 -15.95 20.23 -6.41
N SER A 274 -15.18 20.88 -7.27
CA SER A 274 -14.05 20.27 -7.95
C SER A 274 -12.99 21.29 -8.38
N LEU A 275 -11.75 20.82 -8.47
CA LEU A 275 -10.63 21.57 -9.00
C LEU A 275 -9.54 20.64 -9.55
N ASN A 276 -8.77 21.17 -10.50
CA ASN A 276 -7.55 20.54 -10.99
C ASN A 276 -6.40 21.54 -10.83
N THR A 277 -5.30 21.10 -10.23
CA THR A 277 -4.13 21.94 -9.98
C THR A 277 -2.86 21.30 -10.51
N ALA A 278 -1.93 22.11 -10.99
CA ALA A 278 -0.53 21.74 -11.09
C ALA A 278 0.24 22.45 -9.97
N TYR A 279 1.06 21.73 -9.22
CA TYR A 279 1.85 22.30 -8.13
C TYR A 279 3.33 21.98 -8.24
N LEU A 280 4.15 22.86 -7.66
CA LEU A 280 5.56 22.65 -7.34
C LEU A 280 5.72 22.79 -5.84
N ARG A 281 6.20 21.73 -5.20
CA ARG A 281 6.54 21.65 -3.77
C ARG A 281 8.04 21.41 -3.64
N THR A 282 8.70 22.11 -2.74
CA THR A 282 10.14 21.92 -2.46
C THR A 282 10.35 21.79 -0.97
N ALA A 283 11.39 21.08 -0.55
CA ALA A 283 11.69 20.87 0.87
C ALA A 283 13.09 21.37 1.21
N LEU A 284 13.18 22.16 2.27
CA LEU A 284 14.41 22.73 2.82
C LEU A 284 14.54 22.28 4.28
N ALA A 285 15.69 21.75 4.67
CA ALA A 285 15.99 21.38 6.04
C ALA A 285 16.94 22.40 6.68
N LEU A 286 16.65 22.75 7.93
CA LEU A 286 17.49 23.55 8.81
C LEU A 286 17.83 22.75 10.07
N GLY A 287 19.11 22.72 10.42
CA GLY A 287 19.61 21.96 11.58
C GLY A 287 19.98 20.51 11.26
N ASN A 288 20.20 19.72 12.31
CA ASN A 288 20.59 18.33 12.18
C ASN A 288 19.34 17.44 12.09
N LEU A 289 19.17 16.73 10.97
CA LEU A 289 18.05 15.82 10.75
C LEU A 289 17.98 14.67 11.78
N ASP A 290 19.12 14.26 12.34
CA ASP A 290 19.20 13.25 13.41
C ASP A 290 18.89 13.82 14.81
N GLY A 291 18.61 15.13 14.88
CA GLY A 291 18.26 15.86 16.09
C GLY A 291 17.03 16.73 15.88
N TRP A 292 16.98 17.85 16.59
CA TRP A 292 15.98 18.87 16.31
C TRP A 292 16.26 19.50 14.95
N HIS A 293 15.26 19.45 14.08
CA HIS A 293 15.32 20.05 12.76
C HIS A 293 14.02 20.75 12.43
N MET A 294 14.12 21.71 11.51
CA MET A 294 12.96 22.34 10.91
C MET A 294 12.95 22.05 9.41
N LEU A 295 11.84 21.54 8.90
CA LEU A 295 11.60 21.49 7.46
C LEU A 295 10.71 22.68 7.06
N VAL A 296 11.13 23.39 6.01
CA VAL A 296 10.37 24.45 5.37
C VAL A 296 9.97 23.93 4.01
N VAL A 297 8.66 23.76 3.80
CA VAL A 297 8.09 23.11 2.62
C VAL A 297 7.11 24.07 1.94
N PRO A 298 7.59 25.03 1.13
CA PRO A 298 6.73 25.86 0.33
C PRO A 298 6.18 25.06 -0.87
N GLU A 299 4.92 25.31 -1.17
CA GLU A 299 4.20 24.81 -2.33
C GLU A 299 3.55 25.99 -3.05
N VAL A 300 3.71 26.03 -4.36
CA VAL A 300 3.00 26.96 -5.23
C VAL A 300 2.22 26.16 -6.26
N PHE A 301 1.03 26.62 -6.61
CA PHE A 301 0.15 25.90 -7.52
C PHE A 301 -0.66 26.84 -8.40
N THR A 302 -1.15 26.29 -9.51
CA THR A 302 -2.08 26.96 -10.41
C THR A 302 -3.26 26.05 -10.73
N TYR A 303 -4.40 26.64 -11.05
CA TYR A 303 -5.60 25.93 -11.48
C TYR A 303 -5.52 25.63 -12.99
N LEU A 304 -5.76 24.39 -13.38
CA LEU A 304 -5.61 23.91 -14.76
C LEU A 304 -6.90 23.99 -15.57
N THR A 305 -8.05 23.96 -14.88
CA THR A 305 -9.37 23.97 -15.49
C THR A 305 -10.21 25.10 -14.92
N SER A 306 -11.34 25.35 -15.57
CA SER A 306 -12.40 26.19 -15.00
C SER A 306 -12.77 25.71 -13.59
N LEU A 307 -13.12 26.67 -12.73
CA LEU A 307 -13.62 26.45 -11.37
C LEU A 307 -15.14 26.66 -11.34
N GLU A 308 -15.86 26.24 -12.38
CA GLU A 308 -17.31 26.45 -12.54
C GLU A 308 -18.12 26.03 -11.30
N ASP A 309 -17.77 24.91 -10.68
CA ASP A 309 -18.42 24.40 -9.46
C ASP A 309 -18.14 25.27 -8.20
N ASN A 310 -17.09 26.10 -8.24
CA ASN A 310 -16.62 26.92 -7.13
C ASN A 310 -15.79 28.11 -7.62
N PRO A 311 -16.43 29.13 -8.24
CA PRO A 311 -15.73 30.19 -8.97
C PRO A 311 -14.83 31.08 -8.09
N GLU A 312 -15.19 31.22 -6.81
CA GLU A 312 -14.51 32.06 -5.82
C GLU A 312 -13.42 31.29 -5.04
N LEU A 313 -13.19 30.00 -5.31
CA LEU A 313 -12.27 29.17 -4.53
C LEU A 313 -10.86 29.77 -4.38
N LYS A 314 -10.36 30.43 -5.43
CA LYS A 314 -9.04 31.08 -5.44
C LYS A 314 -8.94 32.25 -4.43
N ASP A 315 -10.06 32.88 -4.07
CA ASP A 315 -10.09 33.99 -3.12
C ASP A 315 -9.95 33.49 -1.67
N TYR A 316 -10.11 32.17 -1.43
CA TYR A 316 -9.93 31.55 -0.12
C TYR A 316 -8.70 30.63 -0.04
N ARG A 317 -8.37 29.92 -1.14
CA ARG A 317 -7.20 29.01 -1.20
C ARG A 317 -5.94 29.63 -1.78
N GLY A 318 -6.09 30.70 -2.57
CA GLY A 318 -5.00 31.35 -3.27
C GLY A 318 -4.25 30.43 -4.21
N TYR A 319 -2.92 30.57 -4.19
CA TYR A 319 -2.00 29.94 -5.15
C TYR A 319 -0.75 29.34 -4.48
N GLY A 320 -0.77 29.23 -3.15
CA GLY A 320 0.37 28.68 -2.41
C GLY A 320 0.04 28.27 -0.99
N GLN A 321 0.87 27.37 -0.47
CA GLN A 321 0.81 26.85 0.88
C GLN A 321 2.23 26.77 1.44
N LEU A 322 2.39 27.04 2.74
CA LEU A 322 3.65 26.84 3.45
C LEU A 322 3.45 25.84 4.56
N ARG A 323 4.21 24.74 4.54
CA ARG A 323 4.27 23.78 5.65
C ARG A 323 5.61 23.92 6.38
N LEU A 324 5.55 24.09 7.69
CA LEU A 324 6.70 24.14 8.59
C LEU A 324 6.62 22.92 9.52
N ILE A 325 7.67 22.11 9.57
CA ILE A 325 7.70 20.90 10.39
C ILE A 325 8.85 21.04 11.38
N LEU A 326 8.53 21.18 12.67
CA LEU A 326 9.52 21.19 13.74
C LEU A 326 9.43 19.87 14.49
N GLY A 327 10.50 19.08 14.46
CA GLY A 327 10.50 17.76 15.09
C GLY A 327 11.89 17.26 15.46
N LYS A 328 11.90 16.13 16.15
CA LYS A 328 13.12 15.39 16.51
C LYS A 328 12.89 13.89 16.35
N ASN A 329 13.52 13.27 15.35
CA ASN A 329 13.47 11.82 15.08
C ASN A 329 12.04 11.25 15.23
N GLU A 330 11.86 10.18 16.00
CA GLU A 330 10.56 9.56 16.36
C GLU A 330 9.84 10.25 17.54
N GLY A 331 10.37 11.38 18.02
CA GLY A 331 9.86 12.12 19.17
C GLY A 331 8.67 13.03 18.86
N LEU A 332 8.53 14.12 19.62
CA LEU A 332 7.52 15.15 19.37
C LEU A 332 7.70 15.77 17.97
N SER A 333 6.60 16.04 17.26
CA SER A 333 6.60 16.86 16.04
C SER A 333 5.42 17.84 16.04
N LEU A 334 5.68 19.06 15.61
CA LEU A 334 4.69 20.11 15.35
C LEU A 334 4.73 20.46 13.86
N VAL A 335 3.62 20.28 13.17
CA VAL A 335 3.43 20.72 11.79
C VAL A 335 2.52 21.94 11.77
N THR A 336 2.98 23.00 11.11
CA THR A 336 2.19 24.21 10.86
C THR A 336 1.98 24.33 9.37
N THR A 337 0.73 24.31 8.91
CA THR A 337 0.36 24.53 7.51
C THR A 337 -0.36 25.87 7.39
N LEU A 338 0.10 26.73 6.48
CA LEU A 338 -0.42 28.08 6.25
C LEU A 338 -0.80 28.25 4.77
N TRP A 339 -1.91 28.93 4.51
CA TRP A 339 -2.29 29.40 3.17
C TRP A 339 -3.15 30.67 3.30
N ALA A 340 -3.34 31.35 2.18
CA ALA A 340 -4.18 32.53 2.08
C ALA A 340 -4.79 32.60 0.69
N GLY A 341 -5.83 33.41 0.54
CA GLY A 341 -6.48 33.74 -0.71
C GLY A 341 -5.57 34.43 -1.73
N LYS A 342 -6.11 34.68 -2.92
CA LYS A 342 -5.41 35.22 -4.09
C LYS A 342 -4.64 36.50 -3.79
N GLU A 343 -5.16 37.37 -2.93
CA GLU A 343 -4.55 38.66 -2.60
C GLU A 343 -3.91 38.63 -1.20
N PHE A 344 -3.61 37.43 -0.68
CA PHE A 344 -3.26 37.17 0.71
C PHE A 344 -4.37 37.54 1.70
N ASP A 345 -5.60 37.63 1.21
CA ASP A 345 -6.84 37.67 1.98
C ASP A 345 -7.16 36.28 2.59
N HIS A 346 -8.19 36.16 3.42
CA HIS A 346 -8.64 34.88 3.99
C HIS A 346 -7.52 33.98 4.58
N PRO A 347 -6.63 34.50 5.45
CA PRO A 347 -5.51 33.73 5.99
C PRO A 347 -6.03 32.55 6.81
N SER A 348 -5.37 31.41 6.63
CA SER A 348 -5.80 30.13 7.19
C SER A 348 -4.61 29.33 7.70
N MET A 349 -4.80 28.60 8.79
CA MET A 349 -3.77 27.79 9.41
C MET A 349 -4.29 26.45 9.93
N GLN A 350 -3.41 25.46 9.95
CA GLN A 350 -3.56 24.20 10.68
C GLN A 350 -2.30 23.93 11.50
N LEU A 351 -2.46 23.55 12.76
CA LEU A 351 -1.40 23.10 13.66
C LEU A 351 -1.65 21.63 14.02
N ASP A 352 -0.69 20.76 13.77
CA ASP A 352 -0.73 19.34 14.10
C ASP A 352 0.40 18.99 15.08
N LEU A 353 0.06 18.74 16.33
CA LEU A 353 0.98 18.28 17.36
C LEU A 353 0.89 16.75 17.48
N THR A 354 1.99 16.06 17.20
CA THR A 354 2.08 14.59 17.30
C THR A 354 3.02 14.16 18.41
N LEU A 355 2.55 13.26 19.27
CA LEU A 355 3.28 12.67 20.39
C LEU A 355 3.37 11.15 20.18
N PRO A 356 4.56 10.53 20.21
CA PRO A 356 4.68 9.08 20.03
C PRO A 356 4.01 8.34 21.20
N VAL A 357 3.23 7.32 20.89
CA VAL A 357 2.54 6.46 21.85
C VAL A 357 3.16 5.07 21.78
N ARG A 358 3.91 4.69 22.82
CA ARG A 358 4.52 3.36 22.94
C ARG A 358 3.74 2.54 23.94
N THR A 359 3.08 1.48 23.48
CA THR A 359 2.34 0.54 24.36
C THR A 359 2.75 -0.89 24.06
N ARG A 360 2.67 -1.79 25.04
CA ARG A 360 2.91 -3.23 24.83
C ARG A 360 1.79 -3.94 24.05
N LEU A 361 0.67 -3.24 23.80
CA LEU A 361 -0.53 -3.79 23.16
C LEU A 361 -0.62 -3.46 21.66
N LEU A 362 0.15 -2.48 21.19
CA LEU A 362 0.17 -2.02 19.81
C LEU A 362 1.57 -2.24 19.25
N ASP A 363 1.70 -3.14 18.28
CA ASP A 363 2.97 -3.47 17.61
C ASP A 363 3.21 -2.59 16.36
N PHE A 364 2.63 -1.38 16.32
CA PHE A 364 2.83 -0.41 15.24
C PHE A 364 3.04 0.99 15.79
N GLU A 365 3.90 1.77 15.12
CA GLU A 365 4.19 3.17 15.46
C GLU A 365 2.89 3.99 15.40
N THR A 366 2.42 4.40 16.58
CA THR A 366 1.18 5.18 16.75
C THR A 366 1.54 6.51 17.37
N TYR A 367 0.90 7.58 16.92
CA TYR A 367 1.04 8.92 17.49
C TYR A 367 -0.29 9.40 18.01
N PHE A 368 -0.29 10.00 19.20
CA PHE A 368 -1.41 10.84 19.62
C PHE A 368 -1.31 12.18 18.87
N LEU A 369 -2.37 12.56 18.17
CA LEU A 369 -2.45 13.77 17.37
C LEU A 369 -3.42 14.75 18.03
N ILE A 370 -3.00 15.99 18.20
CA ILE A 370 -3.87 17.15 18.48
C ILE A 370 -3.77 18.09 17.28
N GLN A 371 -4.90 18.35 16.63
CA GLN A 371 -5.01 19.23 15.48
C GLN A 371 -5.86 20.45 15.83
N TYR A 372 -5.35 21.65 15.53
CA TYR A 372 -6.09 22.89 15.58
C TYR A 372 -6.18 23.48 14.18
N PHE A 373 -7.39 23.84 13.74
CA PHE A 373 -7.64 24.52 12.49
C PHE A 373 -8.24 25.89 12.76
N ASN A 374 -7.80 26.93 12.05
CA ASN A 374 -8.39 28.25 12.08
C ASN A 374 -8.27 28.92 10.72
N GLY A 375 -9.38 29.18 10.04
CA GLY A 375 -9.37 29.76 8.70
C GLY A 375 -10.50 29.28 7.81
N TYR A 376 -10.25 29.28 6.51
CA TYR A 376 -11.17 28.95 5.42
C TYR A 376 -10.69 27.68 4.69
N GLY A 377 -11.60 26.98 4.01
CA GLY A 377 -11.21 25.83 3.18
C GLY A 377 -10.90 24.54 3.95
N GLU A 378 -11.37 24.37 5.19
CA GLU A 378 -11.25 23.07 5.90
C GLU A 378 -11.96 21.96 5.13
N SER A 379 -13.16 22.28 4.65
CA SER A 379 -14.00 21.49 3.76
C SER A 379 -13.95 22.09 2.36
N LEU A 380 -13.98 21.25 1.33
CA LEU A 380 -14.15 21.74 -0.03
C LEU A 380 -15.59 22.20 -0.27
N ARG A 381 -16.59 21.50 0.30
CA ARG A 381 -18.00 21.89 0.25
C ARG A 381 -18.24 23.29 0.81
N ALA A 382 -17.64 23.58 1.96
CA ALA A 382 -17.84 24.84 2.69
C ALA A 382 -16.57 25.72 2.70
N TYR A 383 -15.90 25.86 1.56
CA TYR A 383 -14.60 26.54 1.49
C TYR A 383 -14.64 28.01 1.91
N GLU A 384 -15.80 28.66 1.76
CA GLU A 384 -16.04 30.07 2.09
C GLU A 384 -16.28 30.31 3.59
N LEU A 385 -16.59 29.24 4.36
CA LEU A 385 -16.89 29.37 5.78
C LEU A 385 -15.61 29.40 6.60
N LYS A 386 -15.49 30.44 7.44
CA LYS A 386 -14.42 30.51 8.44
C LYS A 386 -14.74 29.59 9.61
N THR A 387 -13.89 28.60 9.87
CA THR A 387 -14.02 27.71 11.03
C THR A 387 -12.83 27.84 11.97
N SER A 388 -13.05 27.48 13.23
CA SER A 388 -12.02 27.37 14.26
C SER A 388 -12.36 26.17 15.11
N THR A 389 -11.52 25.14 15.11
CA THR A 389 -11.84 23.87 15.76
C THR A 389 -10.59 23.16 16.23
N ILE A 390 -10.71 22.41 17.32
CA ILE A 390 -9.67 21.55 17.86
C ILE A 390 -10.15 20.11 17.89
N ARG A 391 -9.35 19.18 17.39
CA ARG A 391 -9.63 17.74 17.41
C ARG A 391 -8.42 16.98 17.91
N ALA A 392 -8.64 15.84 18.55
CA ALA A 392 -7.58 14.95 19.01
C ALA A 392 -7.90 13.48 18.72
N GLY A 393 -6.87 12.65 18.64
CA GLY A 393 -7.03 11.23 18.34
C GLY A 393 -5.70 10.59 17.99
N PHE A 394 -5.72 9.70 17.00
CA PHE A 394 -4.55 8.90 16.65
C PHE A 394 -4.13 9.14 15.19
N SER A 395 -2.82 9.18 15.00
CA SER A 395 -2.16 9.17 13.71
C SER A 395 -1.27 7.95 13.58
N PHE A 396 -1.27 7.37 12.39
CA PHE A 396 -0.48 6.19 12.03
C PHE A 396 0.71 6.58 11.13
N VAL A 397 0.64 7.77 10.52
CA VAL A 397 1.64 8.35 9.62
C VAL A 397 1.59 9.86 9.80
N ARG A 398 2.74 10.53 9.93
CA ARG A 398 2.85 11.97 10.17
C ARG A 398 3.72 12.70 9.16
#